data_AF-A0A945YGI1-F1
#
_entry.id   AF-A0A945YGI1-F1
#
_cell.length_a   1.000
_cell.length_b   1.000
_cell.length_c   1.000
_cell.angle_alpha   90.00
_cell.angle_beta   90.00
_cell.angle_gamma   90.00
#
_symmetry.space_group_name_H-M   'P 1'
#
loop_
_entity.id
_entity.type
_entity.pdbx_description
1 polymer ?
#
loop_
_entity_poly.entity_id
_entity_poly.type
_entity_poly.pdbx_seq_one_letter_code
_entity_poly.pdbx_strand_id
1 'polypeptide(L)'
;RKGELRLATNEKERGSKIHAGVYKFEQLGKSEFCVSCHQVKVNLGIKLEVVWDQYRDSPAFKNGVTCQDCHMGKVPGVAAGYDTGPSAIVNGVAINKNRRHSNHAFYGPGYPIAHPGIFPHNPDAERWTIQEWLKFNYRAKWGSEEFESSIKEFSEFFDNLDAALEGLGGNVAALDALEYLDAAVARGASAFKEKTSIDQLLTAIEALETAVNADAVDEKLEELNTAIAELEEFTISSKFATAPKSISRLKKAMNVVATGAKEKASKFSDSYESLKSNFDLITRSKSEKLRQKNIDTLGLNVAQLRKTMPAAANEFTSEVLGLKASMGVKFAAAWIDAGDREEAWEIIQANLGRLEEKKEGRRQVMENGSRIDGPFFADQPKLGEALSFKYKVTNTDDGHNLPSGSLGAQPEIWMNVALLDPDGKNIWESGYVDSNGDFADNHSLEVAAGNIPYDDQIFNLQTKFLTTNVKGTDREMYLPVNFDIDQRPLLRESNVPTTVLNHPPFVRMEGRSIPPLGHRFAKYKVPAKLITRPGKYKLSVRMRSRAEPIYFMRFVGATPEMEKSMNEWMLDIHPYSVEFEVK
;
A
#
# COMPACT_ATOMS: atom_id res chain seq x y z
N ARG A 1 -27.05 -37.43 -22.09
CA ARG A 1 -27.67 -36.08 -22.03
C ARG A 1 -27.08 -35.05 -23.02
N LYS A 2 -26.10 -35.38 -23.89
CA LYS A 2 -25.51 -34.42 -24.87
C LYS A 2 -26.56 -33.74 -25.76
N GLY A 3 -27.49 -34.52 -26.32
CA GLY A 3 -28.58 -34.01 -27.16
C GLY A 3 -29.62 -33.17 -26.40
N GLU A 4 -29.99 -33.60 -25.18
CA GLU A 4 -30.87 -32.83 -24.28
C GLU A 4 -30.27 -31.47 -23.90
N LEU A 5 -28.97 -31.44 -23.57
CA LEU A 5 -28.27 -30.24 -23.12
C LEU A 5 -27.67 -29.42 -24.27
N ARG A 6 -27.86 -29.86 -25.53
CA ARG A 6 -27.35 -29.23 -26.75
C ARG A 6 -25.86 -28.86 -26.67
N LEU A 7 -25.01 -29.75 -26.15
CA LEU A 7 -23.58 -29.46 -25.93
C LEU A 7 -22.75 -29.67 -27.20
N ALA A 8 -21.85 -28.73 -27.49
CA ALA A 8 -20.80 -28.87 -28.50
C ALA A 8 -19.54 -29.44 -27.86
N THR A 9 -19.11 -30.62 -28.30
CA THR A 9 -17.91 -31.33 -27.78
C THR A 9 -16.67 -31.14 -28.64
N ASN A 10 -16.78 -30.43 -29.76
CA ASN A 10 -15.67 -29.98 -30.60
C ASN A 10 -16.05 -28.70 -31.34
N GLU A 11 -15.08 -28.04 -31.97
CA GLU A 11 -15.23 -26.72 -32.61
C GLU A 11 -16.20 -26.71 -33.81
N LYS A 12 -16.48 -27.87 -34.41
CA LYS A 12 -17.35 -28.00 -35.60
C LYS A 12 -18.80 -28.29 -35.23
N GLU A 13 -19.08 -28.66 -33.99
CA GLU A 13 -20.43 -28.96 -33.52
C GLU A 13 -21.19 -27.68 -33.14
N ARG A 14 -22.46 -27.62 -33.56
CA ARG A 14 -23.39 -26.56 -33.13
C ARG A 14 -23.98 -26.93 -31.76
N GLY A 15 -23.75 -26.09 -30.75
CA GLY A 15 -24.23 -26.30 -29.39
C GLY A 15 -23.54 -25.39 -28.37
N SER A 16 -23.96 -25.47 -27.10
CA SER A 16 -23.33 -24.78 -25.98
C SER A 16 -21.90 -25.31 -25.80
N LYS A 17 -20.92 -24.40 -25.89
CA LYS A 17 -19.51 -24.72 -25.70
C LYS A 17 -19.27 -25.13 -24.25
N ILE A 18 -18.48 -26.19 -24.07
CA ILE A 18 -17.99 -26.64 -22.77
C ILE A 18 -16.47 -26.68 -22.80
N HIS A 19 -15.82 -26.74 -21.63
CA HIS A 19 -14.39 -27.01 -21.55
C HIS A 19 -14.08 -28.31 -22.30
N ALA A 20 -13.29 -28.21 -23.38
CA ALA A 20 -13.03 -29.30 -24.32
C ALA A 20 -12.06 -30.37 -23.78
N GLY A 21 -11.38 -30.06 -22.66
CA GLY A 21 -10.45 -30.97 -21.99
C GLY A 21 -9.88 -30.34 -20.72
N VAL A 22 -9.19 -31.15 -19.94
CA VAL A 22 -8.41 -30.73 -18.77
C VAL A 22 -6.97 -31.11 -19.04
N TYR A 23 -6.06 -30.14 -18.99
CA TYR A 23 -4.63 -30.37 -19.13
C TYR A 23 -3.97 -30.22 -17.77
N LYS A 24 -3.15 -31.21 -17.40
CA LYS A 24 -2.39 -31.15 -16.15
C LYS A 24 -1.09 -30.40 -16.39
N PHE A 25 -0.90 -29.28 -15.70
CA PHE A 25 0.37 -28.57 -15.72
C PHE A 25 1.31 -29.15 -14.66
N GLU A 26 2.17 -30.08 -15.07
CA GLU A 26 3.03 -30.85 -14.16
C GLU A 26 3.99 -29.99 -13.32
N GLN A 27 4.37 -28.80 -13.80
CA GLN A 27 5.32 -27.93 -13.10
C GLN A 27 4.76 -27.35 -11.79
N LEU A 28 3.43 -27.17 -11.66
CA LEU A 28 2.80 -26.62 -10.45
C LEU A 28 3.10 -27.45 -9.18
N GLY A 29 3.30 -28.75 -9.35
CA GLY A 29 3.63 -29.66 -8.24
C GLY A 29 5.11 -29.73 -7.91
N LYS A 30 5.97 -28.93 -8.54
CA LYS A 30 7.43 -28.98 -8.36
C LYS A 30 7.99 -27.64 -7.93
N SER A 31 9.05 -27.65 -7.12
CA SER A 31 9.69 -26.42 -6.61
C SER A 31 10.17 -25.49 -7.73
N GLU A 32 10.45 -26.00 -8.94
CA GLU A 32 10.82 -25.22 -10.13
C GLU A 32 9.76 -24.18 -10.55
N PHE A 33 8.50 -24.35 -10.14
CA PHE A 33 7.46 -23.35 -10.35
C PHE A 33 7.80 -22.02 -9.65
N CYS A 34 8.46 -22.08 -8.49
CA CYS A 34 8.77 -20.90 -7.68
C CYS A 34 9.95 -20.08 -8.24
N VAL A 35 10.76 -20.66 -9.14
CA VAL A 35 12.06 -20.10 -9.58
C VAL A 35 11.93 -18.79 -10.33
N SER A 36 10.86 -18.60 -11.10
CA SER A 36 10.66 -17.36 -11.88
C SER A 36 10.58 -16.12 -11.00
N CYS A 37 10.10 -16.29 -9.76
CA CYS A 37 9.95 -15.21 -8.79
C CYS A 37 11.03 -15.27 -7.71
N HIS A 38 11.50 -16.45 -7.32
CA HIS A 38 12.42 -16.64 -6.19
C HIS A 38 13.90 -16.88 -6.59
N GLN A 39 14.26 -16.48 -7.81
CA GLN A 39 15.65 -16.51 -8.31
C GLN A 39 15.93 -15.34 -9.28
N VAL A 40 15.77 -14.11 -8.81
CA VAL A 40 15.88 -12.89 -9.63
C VAL A 40 17.31 -12.36 -9.70
N LYS A 41 17.71 -11.90 -10.89
CA LYS A 41 18.97 -11.18 -11.12
C LYS A 41 18.70 -9.92 -11.94
N VAL A 42 19.36 -8.81 -11.61
CA VAL A 42 19.30 -7.60 -12.44
C VAL A 42 20.19 -7.72 -13.68
N ASN A 43 20.02 -6.81 -14.65
CA ASN A 43 20.78 -6.79 -15.92
C ASN A 43 22.31 -6.84 -15.72
N LEU A 44 22.82 -6.33 -14.59
CA LEU A 44 24.23 -6.40 -14.20
C LEU A 44 24.65 -7.75 -13.61
N GLY A 45 23.83 -8.80 -13.71
CA GLY A 45 24.14 -10.15 -13.20
C GLY A 45 24.10 -10.30 -11.67
N ILE A 46 23.89 -9.21 -10.92
CA ILE A 46 23.76 -9.23 -9.47
C ILE A 46 22.50 -10.03 -9.11
N LYS A 47 22.68 -11.09 -8.32
CA LYS A 47 21.54 -11.84 -7.80
C LYS A 47 20.84 -10.99 -6.75
N LEU A 48 19.63 -10.55 -7.06
CA LEU A 48 18.76 -9.86 -6.12
C LEU A 48 17.94 -10.86 -5.32
N GLU A 49 17.65 -12.05 -5.80
CA GLU A 49 16.94 -13.06 -5.02
C GLU A 49 17.54 -14.43 -5.30
N VAL A 50 17.81 -15.21 -4.24
CA VAL A 50 18.58 -16.47 -4.32
C VAL A 50 17.97 -17.62 -3.56
N VAL A 51 16.67 -17.55 -3.25
CA VAL A 51 15.99 -18.59 -2.46
C VAL A 51 16.11 -19.95 -3.12
N TRP A 52 16.01 -20.01 -4.46
CA TRP A 52 16.15 -21.26 -5.20
C TRP A 52 17.54 -21.89 -5.05
N ASP A 53 18.61 -21.10 -5.20
CA ASP A 53 19.97 -21.59 -5.00
C ASP A 53 20.18 -22.07 -3.55
N GLN A 54 19.67 -21.31 -2.56
CA GLN A 54 19.72 -21.73 -1.15
C GLN A 54 18.97 -23.05 -0.93
N TYR A 55 17.79 -23.20 -1.54
CA TYR A 55 16.99 -24.42 -1.49
C TYR A 55 17.72 -25.61 -2.09
N ARG A 56 18.32 -25.47 -3.26
CA ARG A 56 19.06 -26.56 -3.90
C ARG A 56 20.24 -27.06 -3.06
N ASP A 57 20.86 -26.18 -2.29
CA ASP A 57 21.99 -26.53 -1.42
C ASP A 57 21.55 -27.06 -0.03
N SER A 58 20.25 -27.02 0.25
CA SER A 58 19.66 -27.30 1.57
C SER A 58 19.48 -28.79 1.88
N PRO A 59 19.38 -29.14 3.18
CA PRO A 59 18.90 -30.46 3.60
C PRO A 59 17.53 -30.85 3.02
N ALA A 60 16.57 -29.92 2.95
CA ALA A 60 15.22 -30.19 2.43
C ALA A 60 15.25 -30.74 1.01
N PHE A 61 16.03 -30.10 0.12
CA PHE A 61 16.17 -30.54 -1.27
C PHE A 61 16.80 -31.94 -1.36
N LYS A 62 17.83 -32.23 -0.56
CA LYS A 62 18.46 -33.56 -0.49
C LYS A 62 17.48 -34.63 -0.01
N ASN A 63 16.53 -34.26 0.84
CA ASN A 63 15.49 -35.15 1.37
C ASN A 63 14.23 -35.22 0.49
N GLY A 64 14.19 -34.49 -0.64
CA GLY A 64 13.05 -34.46 -1.55
C GLY A 64 11.84 -33.67 -1.03
N VAL A 65 12.01 -32.85 0.01
CA VAL A 65 10.98 -31.93 0.51
C VAL A 65 10.88 -30.75 -0.44
N THR A 66 9.67 -30.45 -0.92
CA THR A 66 9.43 -29.38 -1.90
C THR A 66 9.04 -28.07 -1.25
N CYS A 67 9.17 -26.95 -1.96
CA CYS A 67 8.66 -25.66 -1.49
C CYS A 67 7.15 -25.75 -1.16
N GLN A 68 6.40 -26.52 -1.95
CA GLN A 68 4.97 -26.73 -1.76
C GLN A 68 4.64 -27.48 -0.47
N ASP A 69 5.52 -28.35 0.03
CA ASP A 69 5.26 -29.12 1.25
C ASP A 69 5.24 -28.20 2.48
N CYS A 70 6.13 -27.19 2.52
CA CYS A 70 6.19 -26.21 3.61
C CYS A 70 5.27 -25.00 3.39
N HIS A 71 5.18 -24.48 2.16
CA HIS A 71 4.46 -23.22 1.88
C HIS A 71 3.01 -23.41 1.44
N MET A 72 2.58 -24.63 1.10
CA MET A 72 1.19 -24.91 0.70
C MET A 72 0.57 -26.07 1.49
N GLY A 73 1.30 -26.60 2.49
CA GLY A 73 0.88 -27.68 3.36
C GLY A 73 -0.16 -27.24 4.40
N LYS A 74 -0.63 -28.17 5.21
CA LYS A 74 -1.63 -27.88 6.26
C LYS A 74 -1.06 -27.07 7.44
N VAL A 75 0.25 -27.15 7.68
CA VAL A 75 0.96 -26.38 8.72
C VAL A 75 1.92 -25.41 8.02
N PRO A 76 1.74 -24.08 8.16
CA PRO A 76 2.62 -23.10 7.53
C PRO A 76 4.09 -23.28 7.94
N GLY A 77 4.99 -23.39 6.96
CA GLY A 77 6.44 -23.50 7.18
C GLY A 77 6.93 -24.89 7.60
N VAL A 78 6.06 -25.91 7.62
CA VAL A 78 6.44 -27.27 8.02
C VAL A 78 5.93 -28.25 6.98
N ALA A 79 6.80 -29.17 6.53
CA ALA A 79 6.46 -30.29 5.65
C ALA A 79 5.60 -31.36 6.37
N ALA A 80 4.43 -30.97 6.86
CA ALA A 80 3.51 -31.81 7.62
C ALA A 80 2.49 -32.56 6.73
N GLY A 81 2.64 -32.46 5.41
CA GLY A 81 1.67 -32.93 4.42
C GLY A 81 0.51 -31.96 4.23
N TYR A 82 -0.60 -32.48 3.72
CA TYR A 82 -1.77 -31.69 3.30
C TYR A 82 -3.04 -32.18 3.98
N ASP A 83 -4.04 -31.30 4.05
CA ASP A 83 -5.39 -31.73 4.39
C ASP A 83 -5.93 -32.71 3.35
N THR A 84 -6.88 -33.54 3.77
CA THR A 84 -7.58 -34.46 2.88
C THR A 84 -9.07 -34.20 2.91
N GLY A 85 -9.72 -34.37 1.77
CA GLY A 85 -11.14 -34.13 1.63
C GLY A 85 -11.70 -34.69 0.33
N PRO A 86 -13.03 -34.62 0.16
CA PRO A 86 -13.68 -35.03 -1.07
C PRO A 86 -13.27 -34.10 -2.23
N SER A 87 -13.13 -34.68 -3.42
CA SER A 87 -12.87 -33.88 -4.63
C SER A 87 -14.07 -33.04 -5.07
N ALA A 88 -15.28 -33.49 -4.72
CA ALA A 88 -16.53 -32.77 -4.93
C ALA A 88 -17.62 -33.37 -4.03
N ILE A 89 -18.64 -32.57 -3.73
CA ILE A 89 -19.90 -33.04 -3.18
C ILE A 89 -20.97 -32.84 -4.25
N VAL A 90 -21.49 -33.92 -4.82
CA VAL A 90 -22.49 -33.88 -5.89
C VAL A 90 -23.78 -34.48 -5.36
N ASN A 91 -24.84 -33.66 -5.28
CA ASN A 91 -26.13 -34.06 -4.71
C ASN A 91 -26.00 -34.68 -3.30
N GLY A 92 -25.17 -34.09 -2.45
CA GLY A 92 -24.90 -34.59 -1.08
C GLY A 92 -23.98 -35.81 -1.01
N VAL A 93 -23.52 -36.37 -2.14
CA VAL A 93 -22.59 -37.50 -2.19
C VAL A 93 -21.16 -37.02 -2.38
N ALA A 94 -20.29 -37.38 -1.44
CA ALA A 94 -18.86 -37.07 -1.50
C ALA A 94 -18.12 -38.00 -2.47
N ILE A 95 -17.44 -37.42 -3.47
CA ILE A 95 -16.63 -38.12 -4.47
C ILE A 95 -15.16 -38.09 -4.03
N ASN A 96 -14.47 -39.24 -4.07
CA ASN A 96 -13.04 -39.37 -3.70
C ASN A 96 -12.72 -38.75 -2.33
N LYS A 97 -13.32 -39.28 -1.27
CA LYS A 97 -13.40 -38.68 0.08
C LYS A 97 -12.05 -38.31 0.73
N ASN A 98 -10.97 -38.98 0.36
CA ASN A 98 -9.66 -38.88 1.02
C ASN A 98 -8.56 -38.38 0.06
N ARG A 99 -8.89 -37.45 -0.84
CA ARG A 99 -7.89 -36.86 -1.74
C ARG A 99 -7.18 -35.71 -1.04
N ARG A 100 -5.89 -35.48 -1.36
CA ARG A 100 -5.19 -34.23 -1.04
C ARG A 100 -6.07 -33.03 -1.40
N HIS A 101 -6.34 -32.20 -0.42
CA HIS A 101 -7.09 -30.96 -0.53
C HIS A 101 -6.08 -29.81 -0.49
N SER A 102 -6.05 -28.98 -1.54
CA SER A 102 -5.15 -27.83 -1.63
C SER A 102 -5.97 -26.59 -1.90
N ASN A 103 -5.74 -25.53 -1.11
CA ASN A 103 -6.47 -24.27 -1.16
C ASN A 103 -5.75 -23.19 -2.01
N HIS A 104 -4.70 -23.58 -2.76
CA HIS A 104 -3.83 -22.71 -3.57
C HIS A 104 -3.18 -21.55 -2.79
N ALA A 105 -3.18 -21.58 -1.46
CA ALA A 105 -2.50 -20.58 -0.66
C ALA A 105 -0.99 -20.86 -0.62
N PHE A 106 -0.21 -19.79 -0.64
CA PHE A 106 1.23 -19.80 -0.37
C PHE A 106 1.45 -19.04 0.93
N TYR A 107 1.97 -19.72 1.95
CA TYR A 107 2.36 -19.08 3.20
C TYR A 107 3.70 -18.38 3.03
N GLY A 108 3.81 -17.15 3.50
CA GLY A 108 5.04 -16.38 3.49
C GLY A 108 4.93 -15.20 4.45
N PRO A 109 6.02 -14.47 4.70
CA PRO A 109 6.02 -13.35 5.65
C PRO A 109 5.35 -12.07 5.13
N GLY A 110 5.13 -11.98 3.81
CA GLY A 110 4.62 -10.78 3.14
C GLY A 110 3.17 -10.43 3.45
N TYR A 111 2.80 -9.18 3.20
CA TYR A 111 1.47 -8.61 3.37
C TYR A 111 1.24 -7.48 2.36
N PRO A 112 -0.02 -7.16 2.03
CA PRO A 112 -0.32 -6.09 1.11
C PRO A 112 -0.25 -4.74 1.84
N ILE A 113 0.35 -3.76 1.18
CA ILE A 113 0.22 -2.33 1.55
C ILE A 113 -0.80 -1.60 0.68
N ALA A 114 -1.54 -2.34 -0.15
CA ALA A 114 -2.62 -1.80 -0.96
C ALA A 114 -3.78 -1.33 -0.08
N HIS A 115 -4.55 -0.37 -0.59
CA HIS A 115 -5.79 0.07 0.06
C HIS A 115 -6.72 -1.14 0.28
N PRO A 116 -7.36 -1.30 1.45
CA PRO A 116 -8.15 -2.48 1.77
C PRO A 116 -9.38 -2.67 0.88
N GLY A 117 -9.85 -1.62 0.20
CA GLY A 117 -10.90 -1.73 -0.83
C GLY A 117 -10.42 -2.33 -2.15
N ILE A 118 -9.10 -2.34 -2.40
CA ILE A 118 -8.48 -2.93 -3.60
C ILE A 118 -8.07 -4.38 -3.33
N PHE A 119 -7.52 -4.65 -2.14
CA PHE A 119 -7.04 -5.98 -1.77
C PHE A 119 -7.27 -6.30 -0.28
N PRO A 120 -7.74 -7.51 0.08
CA PRO A 120 -8.02 -8.67 -0.79
C PRO A 120 -9.13 -8.42 -1.82
N HIS A 121 -9.10 -9.15 -2.94
CA HIS A 121 -10.14 -9.01 -3.95
C HIS A 121 -11.50 -9.42 -3.37
N ASN A 122 -12.48 -8.54 -3.53
CA ASN A 122 -13.86 -8.74 -3.15
C ASN A 122 -14.73 -8.45 -4.40
N PRO A 123 -15.60 -9.37 -4.85
CA PRO A 123 -16.49 -9.13 -5.98
C PRO A 123 -17.35 -7.87 -5.81
N ASP A 124 -17.79 -7.57 -4.60
CA ASP A 124 -18.62 -6.39 -4.32
C ASP A 124 -17.82 -5.08 -4.47
N ALA A 125 -16.48 -5.15 -4.34
CA ALA A 125 -15.60 -4.01 -4.54
C ALA A 125 -15.41 -3.63 -6.03
N GLU A 126 -15.81 -4.49 -6.97
CA GLU A 126 -15.71 -4.22 -8.41
C GLU A 126 -16.66 -3.10 -8.89
N ARG A 127 -17.64 -2.72 -8.03
CA ARG A 127 -18.52 -1.57 -8.27
C ARG A 127 -17.76 -0.25 -8.41
N TRP A 128 -16.63 -0.11 -7.71
CA TRP A 128 -15.78 1.07 -7.80
C TRP A 128 -14.42 0.74 -8.42
N THR A 129 -13.92 1.66 -9.22
CA THR A 129 -12.59 1.58 -9.82
C THR A 129 -11.49 1.71 -8.74
N ILE A 130 -10.28 1.25 -9.08
CA ILE A 130 -9.10 1.43 -8.23
C ILE A 130 -8.87 2.91 -7.88
N GLN A 131 -9.10 3.82 -8.82
CA GLN A 131 -8.88 5.26 -8.60
C GLN A 131 -9.88 5.84 -7.59
N GLU A 132 -11.11 5.35 -7.58
CA GLU A 132 -12.12 5.74 -6.60
C GLU A 132 -11.78 5.18 -5.22
N TRP A 133 -11.38 3.91 -5.14
CA TRP A 133 -10.90 3.31 -3.88
C TRP A 133 -9.73 4.06 -3.26
N LEU A 134 -8.78 4.55 -4.06
CA LEU A 134 -7.67 5.37 -3.57
C LEU A 134 -8.10 6.73 -3.01
N LYS A 135 -9.33 7.20 -3.34
CA LYS A 135 -9.92 8.41 -2.78
C LYS A 135 -10.79 8.14 -1.54
N PHE A 136 -11.07 6.87 -1.20
CA PHE A 136 -11.87 6.52 -0.02
C PHE A 136 -11.03 6.59 1.25
N ASN A 137 -11.45 7.38 2.23
CA ASN A 137 -10.71 7.53 3.49
C ASN A 137 -11.21 6.57 4.57
N TYR A 138 -10.82 5.30 4.47
CA TYR A 138 -11.19 4.30 5.48
C TYR A 138 -10.61 4.60 6.88
N ARG A 139 -9.52 5.38 6.96
CA ARG A 139 -8.92 5.78 8.25
C ARG A 139 -9.78 6.78 9.02
N ALA A 140 -10.51 7.64 8.30
CA ALA A 140 -11.53 8.51 8.86
C ALA A 140 -12.84 7.76 9.17
N LYS A 141 -12.87 6.44 8.92
CA LYS A 141 -14.04 5.57 9.08
C LYS A 141 -15.25 6.03 8.26
N TRP A 142 -15.02 6.57 7.06
CA TRP A 142 -16.10 6.87 6.11
C TRP A 142 -17.02 5.66 5.96
N GLY A 143 -18.34 5.88 5.96
CA GLY A 143 -19.35 4.82 5.89
C GLY A 143 -19.61 4.05 7.19
N SER A 144 -18.85 4.28 8.26
CA SER A 144 -19.21 3.70 9.56
C SER A 144 -20.40 4.42 10.18
N GLU A 145 -21.24 3.70 10.92
CA GLU A 145 -22.39 4.27 11.65
C GLU A 145 -21.96 5.45 12.55
N GLU A 146 -20.80 5.33 13.21
CA GLU A 146 -20.21 6.39 14.03
C GLU A 146 -19.93 7.65 13.21
N PHE A 147 -19.31 7.51 12.04
CA PHE A 147 -18.96 8.62 11.17
C PHE A 147 -20.21 9.26 10.56
N GLU A 148 -21.09 8.47 9.93
CA GLU A 148 -22.28 8.98 9.24
C GLU A 148 -23.23 9.67 10.24
N SER A 149 -23.40 9.11 11.44
CA SER A 149 -24.18 9.77 12.51
C SER A 149 -23.55 11.09 12.96
N SER A 150 -22.21 11.19 12.98
CA SER A 150 -21.51 12.40 13.43
C SER A 150 -21.63 13.59 12.47
N ILE A 151 -21.87 13.32 11.18
CA ILE A 151 -21.99 14.36 10.15
C ILE A 151 -23.44 14.67 9.77
N LYS A 152 -24.38 13.78 10.13
CA LYS A 152 -25.79 13.86 9.73
C LYS A 152 -26.44 15.22 9.99
N GLU A 153 -26.16 15.82 11.15
CA GLU A 153 -26.75 17.12 11.54
C GLU A 153 -26.41 18.27 10.60
N PHE A 154 -25.32 18.14 9.82
CA PHE A 154 -24.87 19.22 8.93
C PHE A 154 -24.58 18.79 7.50
N SER A 155 -24.61 17.49 7.20
CA SER A 155 -24.53 16.96 5.83
C SER A 155 -25.63 17.54 4.96
N GLU A 156 -26.86 17.63 5.48
CA GLU A 156 -28.01 18.14 4.73
C GLU A 156 -27.79 19.56 4.19
N PHE A 157 -27.08 20.42 4.94
CA PHE A 157 -26.73 21.76 4.44
C PHE A 157 -25.78 21.73 3.24
N PHE A 158 -24.87 20.74 3.20
CA PHE A 158 -23.98 20.55 2.06
C PHE A 158 -24.66 19.85 0.90
N ASP A 159 -25.65 18.98 1.16
CA ASP A 159 -26.48 18.38 0.13
C ASP A 159 -27.33 19.46 -0.57
N ASN A 160 -27.92 20.39 0.20
CA ASN A 160 -28.60 21.57 -0.34
C ASN A 160 -27.66 22.47 -1.14
N LEU A 161 -26.44 22.70 -0.64
CA LEU A 161 -25.41 23.46 -1.36
C LEU A 161 -25.06 22.79 -2.69
N ASP A 162 -24.85 21.47 -2.69
CA ASP A 162 -24.50 20.72 -3.89
C ASP A 162 -25.62 20.72 -4.93
N ALA A 163 -26.88 20.55 -4.49
CA ALA A 163 -28.06 20.65 -5.34
C ALA A 163 -28.23 22.06 -5.97
N ALA A 164 -27.85 23.12 -5.23
CA ALA A 164 -27.86 24.49 -5.75
C ALA A 164 -26.72 24.76 -6.75
N LEU A 165 -25.63 23.97 -6.71
CA LEU A 165 -24.53 24.05 -7.68
C LEU A 165 -24.84 23.33 -9.00
N GLU A 166 -25.82 22.43 -9.00
CA GLU A 166 -26.33 21.81 -10.23
C GLU A 166 -26.91 22.87 -11.17
N GLY A 167 -26.56 22.78 -12.45
CA GLY A 167 -26.95 23.80 -13.44
C GLY A 167 -26.09 25.07 -13.43
N LEU A 168 -25.14 25.22 -12.49
CA LEU A 168 -24.11 26.29 -12.50
C LEU A 168 -22.71 25.78 -12.83
N GLY A 169 -22.54 24.48 -13.06
CA GLY A 169 -21.28 23.82 -13.41
C GLY A 169 -20.28 23.68 -12.25
N GLY A 170 -20.71 23.91 -11.01
CA GLY A 170 -19.86 23.83 -9.81
C GLY A 170 -20.01 22.53 -9.01
N ASN A 171 -20.87 21.61 -9.43
CA ASN A 171 -21.06 20.33 -8.75
C ASN A 171 -19.81 19.44 -8.85
N VAL A 172 -19.61 18.55 -7.88
CA VAL A 172 -18.38 17.74 -7.76
C VAL A 172 -18.13 16.88 -8.99
N ALA A 173 -19.15 16.31 -9.61
CA ALA A 173 -18.99 15.47 -10.81
C ALA A 173 -18.42 16.28 -11.99
N ALA A 174 -18.91 17.50 -12.21
CA ALA A 174 -18.38 18.39 -13.24
C ALA A 174 -16.93 18.81 -12.95
N LEU A 175 -16.60 19.09 -11.69
CA LEU A 175 -15.23 19.45 -11.29
C LEU A 175 -14.26 18.28 -11.44
N ASP A 176 -14.65 17.06 -11.03
CA ASP A 176 -13.85 15.84 -11.18
C ASP A 176 -13.62 15.52 -12.68
N ALA A 177 -14.63 15.71 -13.53
CA ALA A 177 -14.51 15.54 -14.97
C ALA A 177 -13.52 16.55 -15.59
N LEU A 178 -13.60 17.84 -15.21
CA LEU A 178 -12.64 18.85 -15.65
C LEU A 178 -11.22 18.53 -15.20
N GLU A 179 -11.02 18.12 -13.94
CA GLU A 179 -9.71 17.73 -13.42
C GLU A 179 -9.14 16.52 -14.15
N TYR A 180 -9.97 15.51 -14.44
CA TYR A 180 -9.56 14.33 -15.19
C TYR A 180 -9.10 14.69 -16.63
N LEU A 181 -9.80 15.62 -17.28
CA LEU A 181 -9.43 16.14 -18.60
C LEU A 181 -8.13 16.95 -18.55
N ASP A 182 -7.97 17.85 -17.57
CA ASP A 182 -6.76 18.65 -17.37
C ASP A 182 -5.53 17.72 -17.15
N ALA A 183 -5.68 16.67 -16.35
CA ALA A 183 -4.64 15.68 -16.12
C ALA A 183 -4.29 14.89 -17.40
N ALA A 184 -5.29 14.55 -18.23
CA ALA A 184 -5.05 13.88 -19.50
C ALA A 184 -4.32 14.78 -20.51
N VAL A 185 -4.68 16.06 -20.59
CA VAL A 185 -3.98 17.06 -21.41
C VAL A 185 -2.52 17.19 -20.95
N ALA A 186 -2.27 17.26 -19.64
CA ALA A 186 -0.92 17.35 -19.09
C ALA A 186 -0.06 16.10 -19.41
N ARG A 187 -0.66 14.91 -19.43
CA ARG A 187 0.00 13.66 -19.85
C ARG A 187 0.25 13.57 -21.38
N GLY A 188 -0.35 14.45 -22.16
CA GLY A 188 -0.19 14.52 -23.60
C GLY A 188 -0.67 13.25 -24.32
N ALA A 189 -0.02 12.91 -25.43
CA ALA A 189 -0.42 11.79 -26.29
C ALA A 189 -0.56 10.43 -25.57
N SER A 190 0.14 10.23 -24.45
CA SER A 190 0.07 8.98 -23.67
C SER A 190 -1.33 8.68 -23.12
N ALA A 191 -2.10 9.71 -22.75
CA ALA A 191 -3.45 9.56 -22.21
C ALA A 191 -4.50 9.15 -23.25
N PHE A 192 -4.19 9.29 -24.55
CA PHE A 192 -5.08 9.05 -25.68
C PHE A 192 -4.62 7.87 -26.56
N LYS A 193 -3.86 6.93 -25.99
CA LYS A 193 -3.37 5.74 -26.69
C LYS A 193 -4.30 4.55 -26.55
N GLU A 194 -4.68 4.23 -25.31
CA GLU A 194 -5.48 3.04 -25.01
C GLU A 194 -6.97 3.32 -25.16
N LYS A 195 -7.70 2.36 -25.73
CA LYS A 195 -9.14 2.48 -25.93
C LYS A 195 -9.87 2.72 -24.60
N THR A 196 -9.51 1.98 -23.57
CA THR A 196 -10.09 2.12 -22.23
C THR A 196 -9.92 3.52 -21.66
N SER A 197 -8.75 4.14 -21.83
CA SER A 197 -8.51 5.52 -21.40
C SER A 197 -9.34 6.52 -22.21
N ILE A 198 -9.51 6.29 -23.51
CA ILE A 198 -10.36 7.13 -24.36
C ILE A 198 -11.83 7.03 -23.94
N ASP A 199 -12.33 5.82 -23.68
CA ASP A 199 -13.71 5.59 -23.25
C ASP A 199 -13.99 6.29 -21.89
N GLN A 200 -13.03 6.27 -20.97
CA GLN A 200 -13.11 7.01 -19.70
C GLN A 200 -13.13 8.53 -19.89
N LEU A 201 -12.31 9.06 -20.80
CA LEU A 201 -12.30 10.49 -21.12
C LEU A 201 -13.59 10.94 -21.79
N LEU A 202 -14.17 10.10 -22.66
CA LEU A 202 -15.47 10.36 -23.26
C LEU A 202 -16.56 10.40 -22.19
N THR A 203 -16.57 9.44 -21.26
CA THR A 203 -17.52 9.42 -20.13
C THR A 203 -17.42 10.72 -19.30
N ALA A 204 -16.20 11.20 -19.04
CA ALA A 204 -15.98 12.47 -18.36
C ALA A 204 -16.52 13.68 -19.16
N ILE A 205 -16.36 13.69 -20.49
CA ILE A 205 -16.93 14.74 -21.36
C ILE A 205 -18.46 14.66 -21.35
N GLU A 206 -19.05 13.47 -21.45
CA GLU A 206 -20.50 13.28 -21.44
C GLU A 206 -21.12 13.75 -20.11
N ALA A 207 -20.44 13.53 -18.99
CA ALA A 207 -20.86 14.05 -17.68
C ALA A 207 -20.92 15.59 -17.60
N LEU A 208 -20.22 16.30 -18.50
CA LEU A 208 -20.26 17.76 -18.57
C LEU A 208 -21.44 18.30 -19.37
N GLU A 209 -22.12 17.51 -20.20
CA GLU A 209 -23.13 17.99 -21.15
C GLU A 209 -24.25 18.78 -20.48
N THR A 210 -24.68 18.34 -19.30
CA THR A 210 -25.78 18.94 -18.52
C THR A 210 -25.29 19.74 -17.32
N ALA A 211 -23.99 20.08 -17.25
CA ALA A 211 -23.41 20.73 -16.08
C ALA A 211 -23.95 22.14 -15.84
N VAL A 212 -24.36 22.85 -16.90
CA VAL A 212 -24.92 24.21 -16.82
C VAL A 212 -26.28 24.26 -17.50
N ASN A 213 -27.27 24.84 -16.81
CA ASN A 213 -28.58 25.15 -17.35
C ASN A 213 -28.72 26.68 -17.43
N ALA A 214 -28.55 27.25 -18.63
CA ALA A 214 -28.57 28.69 -18.85
C ALA A 214 -29.93 29.34 -18.51
N ASP A 215 -31.03 28.59 -18.59
CA ASP A 215 -32.38 29.09 -18.34
C ASP A 215 -32.71 29.15 -16.84
N ALA A 216 -32.04 28.32 -16.03
CA ALA A 216 -32.27 28.23 -14.58
C ALA A 216 -31.24 29.03 -13.74
N VAL A 217 -30.37 29.82 -14.37
CA VAL A 217 -29.27 30.50 -13.65
C VAL A 217 -29.77 31.40 -12.52
N ASP A 218 -30.82 32.17 -12.76
CA ASP A 218 -31.33 33.14 -11.77
C ASP A 218 -31.92 32.40 -10.55
N GLU A 219 -32.69 31.33 -10.78
CA GLU A 219 -33.24 30.43 -9.76
C GLU A 219 -32.12 29.74 -8.97
N LYS A 220 -31.13 29.17 -9.66
CA LYS A 220 -29.99 28.49 -9.01
C LYS A 220 -29.11 29.42 -8.18
N LEU A 221 -28.95 30.69 -8.59
CA LEU A 221 -28.24 31.66 -7.77
C LEU A 221 -29.02 32.03 -6.49
N GLU A 222 -30.35 32.04 -6.53
CA GLU A 222 -31.20 32.25 -5.34
C GLU A 222 -31.12 31.07 -4.38
N GLU A 223 -31.24 29.84 -4.88
CA GLU A 223 -31.03 28.60 -4.12
C GLU A 223 -29.63 28.59 -3.47
N LEU A 224 -28.59 28.92 -4.24
CA LEU A 224 -27.22 28.92 -3.76
C LEU A 224 -26.98 29.96 -2.67
N ASN A 225 -27.57 31.15 -2.79
CA ASN A 225 -27.50 32.17 -1.74
C ASN A 225 -28.22 31.72 -0.46
N THR A 226 -29.37 31.05 -0.59
CA THR A 226 -30.12 30.50 0.54
C THR A 226 -29.31 29.42 1.25
N ALA A 227 -28.77 28.45 0.52
CA ALA A 227 -27.94 27.38 1.09
C ALA A 227 -26.68 27.93 1.81
N ILE A 228 -26.02 28.95 1.24
CA ILE A 228 -24.87 29.59 1.88
C ILE A 228 -25.27 30.34 3.17
N ALA A 229 -26.47 30.94 3.22
CA ALA A 229 -26.97 31.63 4.40
C ALA A 229 -27.29 30.65 5.55
N GLU A 230 -27.93 29.53 5.23
CA GLU A 230 -28.20 28.45 6.20
C GLU A 230 -26.89 27.86 6.76
N LEU A 231 -25.90 27.62 5.88
CA LEU A 231 -24.55 27.19 6.28
C LEU A 231 -23.85 28.22 7.18
N GLU A 232 -24.03 29.52 6.93
CA GLU A 232 -23.46 30.57 7.77
C GLU A 232 -24.05 30.55 9.18
N GLU A 233 -25.37 30.45 9.31
CA GLU A 233 -26.03 30.35 10.61
C GLU A 233 -25.55 29.12 11.39
N PHE A 234 -25.50 27.96 10.72
CA PHE A 234 -24.98 26.74 11.31
C PHE A 234 -23.51 26.90 11.74
N THR A 235 -22.63 27.34 10.83
CA THR A 235 -21.19 27.41 11.11
C THR A 235 -20.84 28.38 12.23
N ILE A 236 -21.57 29.49 12.37
CA ILE A 236 -21.39 30.45 13.48
C ILE A 236 -21.76 29.82 14.82
N SER A 237 -22.81 29.00 14.85
CA SER A 237 -23.25 28.30 16.08
C SER A 237 -22.45 27.02 16.38
N SER A 238 -21.72 26.52 15.38
CA SER A 238 -20.96 25.27 15.46
C SER A 238 -19.64 25.39 16.25
N LYS A 239 -19.04 24.23 16.59
CA LYS A 239 -17.73 24.15 17.25
C LYS A 239 -16.54 24.13 16.27
N PHE A 240 -16.77 24.25 14.97
CA PHE A 240 -15.71 24.15 13.96
C PHE A 240 -14.87 25.43 13.92
N ALA A 241 -13.69 25.40 14.55
CA ALA A 241 -12.85 26.59 14.73
C ALA A 241 -12.49 27.35 13.43
N THR A 242 -12.39 26.64 12.30
CA THR A 242 -12.00 27.20 11.00
C THR A 242 -13.18 27.49 10.08
N ALA A 243 -14.37 26.93 10.34
CA ALA A 243 -15.53 27.07 9.45
C ALA A 243 -16.04 28.53 9.31
N PRO A 244 -16.12 29.36 10.38
CA PRO A 244 -16.55 30.76 10.25
C PRO A 244 -15.68 31.60 9.30
N LYS A 245 -14.38 31.32 9.24
CA LYS A 245 -13.48 32.01 8.30
C LYS A 245 -13.72 31.53 6.87
N SER A 246 -13.93 30.22 6.68
CA SER A 246 -14.17 29.62 5.37
C SER A 246 -15.50 30.09 4.77
N ILE A 247 -16.60 30.11 5.54
CA ILE A 247 -17.91 30.58 5.06
C ILE A 247 -17.89 32.07 4.67
N SER A 248 -17.15 32.90 5.43
CA SER A 248 -16.99 34.33 5.11
C SER A 248 -16.28 34.55 3.76
N ARG A 249 -15.29 33.71 3.43
CA ARG A 249 -14.63 33.74 2.12
C ARG A 249 -15.55 33.21 1.02
N LEU A 250 -16.31 32.15 1.28
CA LEU A 250 -17.28 31.60 0.34
C LEU A 250 -18.34 32.64 -0.06
N LYS A 251 -18.89 33.39 0.90
CA LYS A 251 -19.83 34.50 0.61
C LYS A 251 -19.23 35.57 -0.29
N LYS A 252 -17.96 35.92 -0.10
CA LYS A 252 -17.26 36.88 -0.96
C LYS A 252 -17.09 36.32 -2.37
N ALA A 253 -16.73 35.05 -2.50
CA ALA A 253 -16.59 34.37 -3.79
C ALA A 253 -17.94 34.26 -4.52
N MET A 254 -19.05 34.04 -3.80
CA MET A 254 -20.40 33.97 -4.38
C MET A 254 -20.80 35.26 -5.10
N ASN A 255 -20.45 36.43 -4.56
CA ASN A 255 -20.71 37.71 -5.25
C ASN A 255 -20.01 37.79 -6.62
N VAL A 256 -18.82 37.19 -6.73
CA VAL A 256 -18.07 37.11 -7.99
C VAL A 256 -18.71 36.12 -8.96
N VAL A 257 -19.23 34.99 -8.47
CA VAL A 257 -19.97 34.00 -9.26
C VAL A 257 -21.24 34.60 -9.88
N ALA A 258 -22.03 35.32 -9.08
CA ALA A 258 -23.27 35.97 -9.54
C ALA A 258 -23.01 37.02 -10.65
N THR A 259 -21.82 37.65 -10.62
CA THR A 259 -21.46 38.67 -11.61
C THR A 259 -21.27 38.06 -13.01
N GLY A 260 -22.20 38.40 -13.91
CA GLY A 260 -22.17 37.95 -15.31
C GLY A 260 -22.49 36.46 -15.49
N ALA A 261 -23.07 35.78 -14.49
CA ALA A 261 -23.38 34.35 -14.54
C ALA A 261 -24.21 33.96 -15.77
N LYS A 262 -25.26 34.73 -16.08
CA LYS A 262 -26.15 34.48 -17.23
C LYS A 262 -25.44 34.61 -18.57
N GLU A 263 -24.53 35.57 -18.70
CA GLU A 263 -23.73 35.76 -19.92
C GLU A 263 -22.66 34.66 -20.09
N LYS A 264 -22.10 34.16 -18.98
CA LYS A 264 -21.17 33.03 -19.01
C LYS A 264 -21.90 31.75 -19.40
N ALA A 265 -23.03 31.47 -18.75
CA ALA A 265 -23.83 30.26 -18.96
C ALA A 265 -24.41 30.18 -20.38
N SER A 266 -24.79 31.31 -20.99
CA SER A 266 -25.29 31.31 -22.37
C SER A 266 -24.26 30.84 -23.41
N LYS A 267 -22.96 30.89 -23.09
CA LYS A 267 -21.86 30.44 -23.96
C LYS A 267 -21.44 28.98 -23.69
N PHE A 268 -22.11 28.32 -22.75
CA PHE A 268 -21.76 26.97 -22.31
C PHE A 268 -21.90 25.93 -23.41
N SER A 269 -23.08 25.88 -24.05
CA SER A 269 -23.37 24.89 -25.11
C SER A 269 -22.35 24.97 -26.25
N ASP A 270 -22.00 26.18 -26.70
CA ASP A 270 -21.01 26.37 -27.77
C ASP A 270 -19.60 25.91 -27.35
N SER A 271 -19.24 26.14 -26.09
CA SER A 271 -17.94 25.73 -25.54
C SER A 271 -17.88 24.21 -25.36
N TYR A 272 -18.99 23.58 -24.97
CA TYR A 272 -19.12 22.13 -24.83
C TYR A 272 -18.98 21.43 -26.19
N GLU A 273 -19.70 21.91 -27.20
CA GLU A 273 -19.61 21.38 -28.57
C GLU A 273 -18.20 21.54 -29.14
N SER A 274 -17.54 22.66 -28.85
CA SER A 274 -16.13 22.87 -29.24
C SER A 274 -15.19 21.85 -28.59
N LEU A 275 -15.38 21.56 -27.30
CA LEU A 275 -14.62 20.55 -26.57
C LEU A 275 -14.84 19.15 -27.17
N LYS A 276 -16.10 18.74 -27.34
CA LYS A 276 -16.49 17.41 -27.87
C LYS A 276 -15.99 17.20 -29.29
N SER A 277 -16.16 18.20 -30.15
CA SER A 277 -15.66 18.18 -31.53
C SER A 277 -14.14 18.02 -31.60
N ASN A 278 -13.39 18.74 -30.75
CA ASN A 278 -11.94 18.62 -30.73
C ASN A 278 -11.47 17.28 -30.14
N PHE A 279 -12.19 16.72 -29.17
CA PHE A 279 -11.93 15.36 -28.68
C PHE A 279 -12.10 14.31 -29.79
N ASP A 280 -13.16 14.42 -30.59
CA ASP A 280 -13.38 13.56 -31.78
C ASP A 280 -12.24 13.67 -32.80
N LEU A 281 -11.64 14.86 -32.97
CA LEU A 281 -10.48 15.04 -33.83
C LEU A 281 -9.24 14.30 -33.30
N ILE A 282 -9.06 14.23 -31.98
CA ILE A 282 -7.93 13.49 -31.37
C ILE A 282 -8.07 11.99 -31.65
N THR A 283 -9.26 11.42 -31.43
CA THR A 283 -9.51 9.98 -31.59
C THR A 283 -9.39 9.52 -33.04
N ARG A 284 -9.71 10.39 -33.99
CA ARG A 284 -9.62 10.13 -35.44
C ARG A 284 -8.25 10.45 -36.05
N SER A 285 -7.38 11.15 -35.32
CA SER A 285 -6.07 11.60 -35.85
C SER A 285 -5.08 10.46 -36.03
N LYS A 286 -4.66 10.24 -37.28
CA LYS A 286 -3.61 9.26 -37.65
C LYS A 286 -2.18 9.81 -37.53
N SER A 287 -2.00 11.13 -37.52
CA SER A 287 -0.69 11.77 -37.35
C SER A 287 -0.44 12.13 -35.89
N GLU A 288 0.72 11.74 -35.36
CA GLU A 288 1.16 12.06 -34.00
C GLU A 288 1.31 13.57 -33.77
N LYS A 289 1.88 14.29 -34.74
CA LYS A 289 1.98 15.76 -34.70
C LYS A 289 0.62 16.45 -34.67
N LEU A 290 -0.32 15.98 -35.49
CA LEU A 290 -1.69 16.52 -35.51
C LEU A 290 -2.44 16.19 -34.21
N ARG A 291 -2.25 14.97 -33.69
CA ARG A 291 -2.82 14.53 -32.42
C ARG A 291 -2.35 15.42 -31.27
N GLN A 292 -1.04 15.71 -31.18
CA GLN A 292 -0.50 16.58 -30.14
C GLN A 292 -1.08 18.00 -30.24
N LYS A 293 -1.17 18.57 -31.45
CA LYS A 293 -1.80 19.89 -31.65
C LYS A 293 -3.26 19.90 -31.18
N ASN A 294 -4.01 18.85 -31.48
CA ASN A 294 -5.41 18.74 -31.04
C ASN A 294 -5.50 18.57 -29.51
N ILE A 295 -4.55 17.89 -28.86
CA ILE A 295 -4.46 17.81 -27.39
C ILE A 295 -4.20 19.19 -26.78
N ASP A 296 -3.28 19.97 -27.34
CA ASP A 296 -3.03 21.34 -26.86
C ASP A 296 -4.29 22.22 -27.01
N THR A 297 -5.01 22.04 -28.13
CA THR A 297 -6.31 22.70 -28.37
C THR A 297 -7.38 22.25 -27.38
N LEU A 298 -7.38 20.96 -26.99
CA LEU A 298 -8.30 20.42 -26.00
C LEU A 298 -8.10 21.11 -24.65
N GLY A 299 -6.86 21.33 -24.23
CA GLY A 299 -6.56 22.11 -23.01
C GLY A 299 -7.15 23.52 -23.04
N LEU A 300 -7.09 24.19 -24.19
CA LEU A 300 -7.74 25.50 -24.36
C LEU A 300 -9.27 25.39 -24.32
N ASN A 301 -9.86 24.35 -24.91
CA ASN A 301 -11.30 24.12 -24.85
C ASN A 301 -11.78 23.83 -23.43
N VAL A 302 -11.05 23.02 -22.65
CA VAL A 302 -11.35 22.75 -21.23
C VAL A 302 -11.31 24.05 -20.42
N ALA A 303 -10.24 24.84 -20.59
CA ALA A 303 -10.12 26.14 -19.92
C ALA A 303 -11.23 27.12 -20.32
N GLN A 304 -11.67 27.11 -21.58
CA GLN A 304 -12.77 27.94 -22.05
C GLN A 304 -14.13 27.48 -21.52
N LEU A 305 -14.39 26.16 -21.53
CA LEU A 305 -15.60 25.58 -20.98
C LEU A 305 -15.74 25.93 -19.48
N ARG A 306 -14.67 25.79 -18.71
CA ARG A 306 -14.64 26.17 -17.28
C ARG A 306 -15.04 27.63 -17.05
N LYS A 307 -14.69 28.56 -17.96
CA LYS A 307 -15.09 29.99 -17.85
C LYS A 307 -16.59 30.22 -18.10
N THR A 308 -17.25 29.31 -18.81
CA THR A 308 -18.70 29.37 -19.09
C THR A 308 -19.55 28.73 -18.00
N MET A 309 -18.93 28.07 -17.01
CA MET A 309 -19.57 27.50 -15.84
C MET A 309 -19.47 28.51 -14.67
N PRO A 310 -20.55 29.22 -14.30
CA PRO A 310 -20.50 30.26 -13.28
C PRO A 310 -19.87 29.82 -11.95
N ALA A 311 -20.19 28.60 -11.50
CA ALA A 311 -19.72 28.05 -10.23
C ALA A 311 -18.48 27.14 -10.36
N ALA A 312 -17.86 27.00 -11.55
CA ALA A 312 -16.59 26.27 -11.71
C ALA A 312 -15.34 27.15 -11.54
N ALA A 313 -15.53 28.44 -11.19
CA ALA A 313 -14.42 29.35 -10.95
C ALA A 313 -13.55 28.83 -9.80
N ASN A 314 -12.24 28.72 -10.03
CA ASN A 314 -11.28 28.14 -9.08
C ASN A 314 -11.34 28.77 -7.68
N GLU A 315 -11.58 30.08 -7.60
CA GLU A 315 -11.71 30.80 -6.33
C GLU A 315 -12.93 30.33 -5.54
N PHE A 316 -14.08 30.21 -6.20
CA PHE A 316 -15.32 29.77 -5.55
C PHE A 316 -15.27 28.29 -5.16
N THR A 317 -14.83 27.43 -6.09
CA THR A 317 -14.73 25.98 -5.83
C THR A 317 -13.71 25.67 -4.74
N SER A 318 -12.58 26.41 -4.68
CA SER A 318 -11.61 26.28 -3.59
C SER A 318 -12.21 26.66 -2.24
N GLU A 319 -13.08 27.66 -2.15
CA GLU A 319 -13.71 28.04 -0.88
C GLU A 319 -14.79 27.03 -0.46
N VAL A 320 -15.57 26.49 -1.40
CA VAL A 320 -16.53 25.39 -1.12
C VAL A 320 -15.78 24.16 -0.59
N LEU A 321 -14.73 23.72 -1.29
CA LEU A 321 -13.93 22.57 -0.89
C LEU A 321 -13.19 22.82 0.43
N GLY A 322 -12.72 24.05 0.67
CA GLY A 322 -12.10 24.45 1.92
C GLY A 322 -13.07 24.41 3.10
N LEU A 323 -14.32 24.83 2.91
CA LEU A 323 -15.38 24.72 3.91
C LEU A 323 -15.73 23.25 4.19
N LYS A 324 -16.00 22.44 3.16
CA LYS A 324 -16.26 21.00 3.31
C LYS A 324 -15.12 20.29 4.03
N ALA A 325 -13.87 20.59 3.68
CA ALA A 325 -12.70 20.03 4.33
C ALA A 325 -12.60 20.43 5.81
N SER A 326 -12.93 21.69 6.14
CA SER A 326 -12.92 22.17 7.54
C SER A 326 -13.94 21.49 8.45
N MET A 327 -14.95 20.86 7.85
CA MET A 327 -16.05 20.18 8.54
C MET A 327 -16.03 18.66 8.32
N GLY A 328 -15.01 18.12 7.63
CA GLY A 328 -14.84 16.67 7.46
C GLY A 328 -15.75 16.02 6.40
N VAL A 329 -16.42 16.81 5.55
CA VAL A 329 -17.40 16.34 4.55
C VAL A 329 -16.95 16.61 3.11
N LYS A 330 -15.64 16.69 2.90
CA LYS A 330 -15.07 16.75 1.55
C LYS A 330 -14.97 15.35 0.98
N PHE A 331 -16.01 14.92 0.27
CA PHE A 331 -16.04 13.65 -0.45
C PHE A 331 -15.65 13.83 -1.91
N ALA A 332 -15.03 12.80 -2.49
CA ALA A 332 -14.89 12.69 -3.95
C ALA A 332 -16.23 12.25 -4.57
N ALA A 333 -16.42 12.45 -5.88
CA ALA A 333 -17.70 12.19 -6.54
C ALA A 333 -18.31 10.81 -6.23
N ALA A 334 -17.51 9.75 -6.31
CA ALA A 334 -17.94 8.37 -6.03
C ALA A 334 -18.35 8.09 -4.58
N TRP A 335 -18.05 9.02 -3.66
CA TRP A 335 -18.26 8.86 -2.22
C TRP A 335 -19.18 9.94 -1.64
N ILE A 336 -19.91 10.69 -2.47
CA ILE A 336 -20.89 11.69 -2.02
C ILE A 336 -22.11 11.01 -1.38
N ASP A 337 -22.57 9.92 -1.99
CA ASP A 337 -23.68 9.15 -1.46
C ASP A 337 -23.28 8.41 -0.17
N ALA A 338 -24.09 8.56 0.88
CA ALA A 338 -23.84 7.92 2.16
C ALA A 338 -23.98 6.39 2.08
N GLY A 339 -24.93 5.88 1.29
CA GLY A 339 -25.12 4.44 1.10
C GLY A 339 -23.92 3.79 0.41
N ASP A 340 -23.34 4.46 -0.60
CA ASP A 340 -22.10 4.00 -1.25
C ASP A 340 -20.92 3.95 -0.26
N ARG A 341 -20.82 4.93 0.65
CA ARG A 341 -19.79 4.89 1.71
C ARG A 341 -20.04 3.75 2.70
N GLU A 342 -21.28 3.55 3.13
CA GLU A 342 -21.68 2.47 4.05
C GLU A 342 -21.37 1.09 3.45
N GLU A 343 -21.74 0.84 2.21
CA GLU A 343 -21.40 -0.41 1.50
C GLU A 343 -19.88 -0.57 1.36
N ALA A 344 -19.16 0.50 0.99
CA ALA A 344 -17.71 0.46 0.93
C ALA A 344 -17.08 0.15 2.29
N TRP A 345 -17.64 0.66 3.39
CA TRP A 345 -17.19 0.36 4.74
C TRP A 345 -17.35 -1.13 5.08
N GLU A 346 -18.47 -1.75 4.73
CA GLU A 346 -18.68 -3.19 4.93
C GLU A 346 -17.63 -4.03 4.18
N ILE A 347 -17.34 -3.67 2.93
CA ILE A 347 -16.29 -4.31 2.11
C ILE A 347 -14.93 -4.19 2.79
N ILE A 348 -14.59 -2.99 3.28
CA ILE A 348 -13.33 -2.72 3.98
C ILE A 348 -13.23 -3.59 5.23
N GLN A 349 -14.28 -3.69 6.04
CA GLN A 349 -14.28 -4.51 7.26
C GLN A 349 -14.11 -5.99 6.92
N ALA A 350 -14.82 -6.50 5.92
CA ALA A 350 -14.66 -7.88 5.46
C ALA A 350 -13.22 -8.17 5.01
N ASN A 351 -12.62 -7.25 4.27
CA ASN A 351 -11.25 -7.37 3.77
C ASN A 351 -10.21 -7.28 4.89
N LEU A 352 -10.37 -6.36 5.85
CA LEU A 352 -9.51 -6.28 7.03
C LEU A 352 -9.59 -7.55 7.88
N GLY A 353 -10.79 -8.13 8.04
CA GLY A 353 -10.97 -9.42 8.72
C GLY A 353 -10.16 -10.54 8.06
N ARG A 354 -10.22 -10.65 6.73
CA ARG A 354 -9.40 -11.62 5.96
C ARG A 354 -7.90 -11.39 6.09
N LEU A 355 -7.46 -10.13 6.19
CA LEU A 355 -6.05 -9.81 6.39
C LEU A 355 -5.56 -10.22 7.79
N GLU A 356 -6.39 -10.03 8.82
CA GLU A 356 -6.09 -10.50 10.18
C GLU A 356 -6.04 -12.04 10.24
N GLU A 357 -6.93 -12.76 9.54
CA GLU A 357 -6.81 -14.22 9.40
C GLU A 357 -5.47 -14.63 8.76
N LYS A 358 -5.03 -13.92 7.72
CA LYS A 358 -3.74 -14.18 7.06
C LYS A 358 -2.54 -13.82 7.93
N LYS A 359 -2.66 -12.86 8.84
CA LYS A 359 -1.62 -12.50 9.81
C LYS A 359 -1.21 -13.68 10.67
N GLU A 360 -2.15 -14.53 11.05
CA GLU A 360 -1.84 -15.72 11.85
C GLU A 360 -1.04 -16.75 11.05
N GLY A 361 -1.38 -16.98 9.77
CA GLY A 361 -0.55 -17.82 8.90
C GLY A 361 0.87 -17.28 8.70
N ARG A 362 1.02 -15.95 8.63
CA ARG A 362 2.33 -15.26 8.60
C ARG A 362 3.11 -15.46 9.90
N ARG A 363 2.44 -15.37 11.06
CA ARG A 363 3.04 -15.69 12.37
C ARG A 363 3.56 -17.12 12.39
N GLN A 364 2.71 -18.07 12.06
CA GLN A 364 3.04 -19.50 12.13
C GLN A 364 4.21 -19.87 11.22
N VAL A 365 4.26 -19.40 9.98
CA VAL A 365 5.40 -19.70 9.09
C VAL A 365 6.72 -19.17 9.66
N MET A 366 6.69 -18.01 10.31
CA MET A 366 7.87 -17.40 10.91
C MET A 366 8.29 -18.05 12.22
N GLU A 367 7.32 -18.40 13.08
CA GLU A 367 7.57 -19.08 14.36
C GLU A 367 7.97 -20.54 14.16
N ASN A 368 7.46 -21.24 13.15
CA ASN A 368 7.88 -22.61 12.85
C ASN A 368 9.27 -22.67 12.18
N GLY A 369 9.65 -21.63 11.43
CA GLY A 369 10.95 -21.51 10.78
C GLY A 369 12.06 -20.91 11.65
N SER A 370 11.76 -20.49 12.88
CA SER A 370 12.76 -19.90 13.77
C SER A 370 12.56 -20.25 15.24
N ARG A 371 13.60 -20.10 16.06
CA ARG A 371 13.50 -20.21 17.52
C ARG A 371 14.41 -19.22 18.23
N ILE A 372 13.97 -18.71 19.37
CA ILE A 372 14.79 -17.91 20.28
C ILE A 372 14.98 -18.69 21.59
N ASP A 373 16.23 -18.89 22.00
CA ASP A 373 16.59 -19.46 23.30
C ASP A 373 17.30 -18.40 24.15
N GLY A 374 17.00 -18.32 25.45
CA GLY A 374 17.62 -17.37 26.40
C GLY A 374 16.59 -16.63 27.27
N PRO A 375 16.99 -15.59 28.02
CA PRO A 375 18.33 -14.99 28.04
C PRO A 375 19.36 -15.92 28.71
N PHE A 376 20.59 -15.90 28.20
CA PHE A 376 21.75 -16.50 28.84
C PHE A 376 22.59 -15.38 29.45
N PHE A 377 22.54 -15.24 30.78
CA PHE A 377 23.36 -14.27 31.51
C PHE A 377 24.84 -14.70 31.52
N ALA A 378 25.75 -13.74 31.37
CA ALA A 378 27.18 -13.99 31.46
C ALA A 378 27.60 -14.28 32.91
N ASP A 379 27.04 -13.51 33.85
CA ASP A 379 27.30 -13.57 35.29
C ASP A 379 25.98 -13.44 36.06
N GLN A 380 25.99 -13.71 37.37
CA GLN A 380 24.81 -13.48 38.20
C GLN A 380 24.48 -11.98 38.25
N PRO A 381 23.23 -11.57 37.96
CA PRO A 381 22.79 -10.17 38.07
C PRO A 381 23.01 -9.61 39.49
N LYS A 382 23.62 -8.43 39.60
CA LYS A 382 23.92 -7.77 40.88
C LYS A 382 23.64 -6.28 40.83
N LEU A 383 23.32 -5.73 41.99
CA LEU A 383 23.09 -4.30 42.15
C LEU A 383 24.35 -3.50 41.80
N GLY A 384 24.19 -2.44 40.99
CA GLY A 384 25.28 -1.54 40.62
C GLY A 384 26.32 -2.15 39.66
N GLU A 385 26.09 -3.35 39.12
CA GLU A 385 26.96 -3.97 38.12
C GLU A 385 26.28 -3.98 36.74
N ALA A 386 27.09 -4.01 35.67
CA ALA A 386 26.56 -4.04 34.31
C ALA A 386 26.00 -5.43 34.00
N LEU A 387 24.77 -5.49 33.48
CA LEU A 387 24.11 -6.74 33.12
C LEU A 387 24.48 -7.13 31.68
N SER A 388 25.15 -8.27 31.52
CA SER A 388 25.50 -8.81 30.19
C SER A 388 24.76 -10.12 29.94
N PHE A 389 24.09 -10.22 28.80
CA PHE A 389 23.33 -11.42 28.42
C PHE A 389 23.28 -11.60 26.91
N LYS A 390 22.84 -12.77 26.47
CA LYS A 390 22.66 -13.07 25.05
C LYS A 390 21.43 -13.95 24.81
N TYR A 391 20.90 -13.89 23.61
CA TYR A 391 19.91 -14.85 23.10
C TYR A 391 20.50 -15.61 21.92
N LYS A 392 20.11 -16.87 21.76
CA LYS A 392 20.44 -17.68 20.60
C LYS A 392 19.25 -17.67 19.65
N VAL A 393 19.43 -17.10 18.46
CA VAL A 393 18.44 -17.14 17.39
C VAL A 393 18.82 -18.28 16.46
N THR A 394 17.92 -19.24 16.29
CA THR A 394 18.13 -20.46 15.49
C THR A 394 17.19 -20.44 14.29
N ASN A 395 17.73 -20.72 13.11
CA ASN A 395 16.92 -21.08 11.95
C ASN A 395 16.53 -22.56 12.09
N THR A 396 15.25 -22.85 12.26
CA THR A 396 14.77 -24.24 12.36
C THR A 396 14.35 -24.79 11.00
N ASP A 397 14.24 -23.93 10.00
CA ASP A 397 14.01 -24.33 8.62
C ASP A 397 15.26 -25.02 8.02
N ASP A 398 15.00 -26.09 7.28
CA ASP A 398 16.00 -26.90 6.61
C ASP A 398 16.01 -26.68 5.09
N GLY A 399 15.25 -25.71 4.58
CA GLY A 399 15.07 -25.40 3.17
C GLY A 399 15.84 -24.18 2.69
N HIS A 400 15.95 -23.10 3.46
CA HIS A 400 16.65 -21.89 3.03
C HIS A 400 17.13 -21.04 4.23
N ASN A 401 17.73 -19.88 3.94
CA ASN A 401 18.22 -19.00 4.99
C ASN A 401 17.08 -18.28 5.74
N LEU A 402 17.35 -17.75 6.93
CA LEU A 402 16.48 -16.88 7.71
C LEU A 402 17.10 -15.47 7.87
N PRO A 403 16.52 -14.41 7.30
CA PRO A 403 15.55 -14.44 6.20
C PRO A 403 16.19 -14.97 4.91
N SER A 404 15.33 -15.41 3.99
CA SER A 404 15.65 -15.55 2.58
C SER A 404 14.91 -14.47 1.77
N GLY A 405 15.04 -14.50 0.45
CA GLY A 405 14.38 -13.57 -0.48
C GLY A 405 15.35 -12.57 -1.10
N SER A 406 14.92 -11.31 -1.17
CA SER A 406 15.66 -10.21 -1.82
C SER A 406 16.99 -9.91 -1.11
N LEU A 407 18.11 -10.35 -1.68
CA LEU A 407 19.46 -9.88 -1.36
C LEU A 407 19.61 -8.40 -1.72
N GLY A 408 19.57 -7.52 -0.70
CA GLY A 408 19.87 -6.12 -0.95
C GLY A 408 19.21 -5.05 -0.11
N ALA A 409 19.06 -5.27 1.20
CA ALA A 409 18.33 -4.44 2.18
C ALA A 409 16.87 -4.85 2.45
N GLN A 410 16.44 -6.06 2.08
CA GLN A 410 15.11 -6.61 2.37
C GLN A 410 15.20 -8.12 2.70
N PRO A 411 14.16 -8.74 3.27
CA PRO A 411 13.26 -8.16 4.26
C PRO A 411 13.98 -7.87 5.59
N GLU A 412 13.33 -7.12 6.48
CA GLU A 412 13.85 -6.82 7.81
C GLU A 412 13.34 -7.82 8.84
N ILE A 413 14.27 -8.53 9.47
CA ILE A 413 14.02 -9.32 10.68
C ILE A 413 15.03 -8.90 11.74
N TRP A 414 14.55 -8.53 12.92
CA TRP A 414 15.40 -8.05 14.01
C TRP A 414 14.84 -8.43 15.37
N MET A 415 15.64 -8.27 16.41
CA MET A 415 15.23 -8.55 17.78
C MET A 415 15.08 -7.24 18.56
N ASN A 416 13.96 -7.11 19.26
CA ASN A 416 13.68 -6.03 20.20
C ASN A 416 13.70 -6.60 21.63
N VAL A 417 14.49 -5.97 22.50
CA VAL A 417 14.67 -6.38 23.89
C VAL A 417 14.56 -5.17 24.79
N ALA A 418 13.71 -5.26 25.81
CA ALA A 418 13.52 -4.20 26.81
C ALA A 418 13.71 -4.76 28.23
N LEU A 419 14.37 -3.97 29.07
CA LEU A 419 14.52 -4.25 30.50
C LEU A 419 13.61 -3.32 31.30
N LEU A 420 12.73 -3.92 32.10
CA LEU A 420 11.87 -3.23 33.04
C LEU A 420 12.45 -3.36 34.45
N ASP A 421 12.41 -2.26 35.20
CA ASP A 421 12.79 -2.21 36.61
C ASP A 421 11.69 -2.81 37.54
N PRO A 422 11.93 -2.91 38.86
CA PRO A 422 10.94 -3.45 39.80
C PRO A 422 9.64 -2.65 39.91
N ASP A 423 9.61 -1.39 39.46
CA ASP A 423 8.39 -0.57 39.42
C ASP A 423 7.65 -0.74 38.06
N GLY A 424 8.18 -1.56 37.16
CA GLY A 424 7.61 -1.81 35.83
C GLY A 424 8.00 -0.77 34.78
N LYS A 425 8.97 0.10 35.05
CA LYS A 425 9.42 1.12 34.10
C LYS A 425 10.47 0.55 33.16
N ASN A 426 10.31 0.79 31.85
CA ASN A 426 11.37 0.51 30.87
C ASN A 426 12.57 1.42 31.12
N ILE A 427 13.70 0.83 31.48
CA ILE A 427 14.96 1.54 31.80
C ILE A 427 16.03 1.37 30.72
N TRP A 428 15.86 0.39 29.82
CA TRP A 428 16.80 0.11 28.73
C TRP A 428 16.10 -0.67 27.62
N GLU A 429 16.38 -0.33 26.37
CA GLU A 429 15.84 -1.02 25.20
C GLU A 429 16.84 -1.03 24.05
N SER A 430 16.84 -2.11 23.27
CA SER A 430 17.54 -2.24 21.99
C SER A 430 16.61 -2.86 20.94
N GLY A 431 16.85 -2.60 19.66
CA GLY A 431 16.00 -2.96 18.53
C GLY A 431 14.72 -2.11 18.43
N TYR A 432 14.75 -0.89 19.01
CA TYR A 432 13.68 0.09 18.85
C TYR A 432 13.77 0.80 17.50
N VAL A 433 12.66 1.42 17.11
CA VAL A 433 12.53 2.18 15.86
C VAL A 433 12.21 3.63 16.17
N ASP A 434 12.55 4.53 15.25
CA ASP A 434 12.17 5.94 15.33
C ASP A 434 10.67 6.15 15.02
N SER A 435 10.21 7.41 15.06
CA SER A 435 8.79 7.74 14.79
C SER A 435 8.33 7.40 13.36
N ASN A 436 9.26 7.29 12.41
CA ASN A 436 8.97 6.85 11.04
C ASN A 436 9.00 5.32 10.91
N GLY A 437 9.48 4.61 11.92
CA GLY A 437 9.62 3.16 11.92
C GLY A 437 10.99 2.67 11.43
N ASP A 438 11.95 3.54 11.15
CA ASP A 438 13.31 3.09 10.80
C ASP A 438 14.06 2.64 12.05
N PHE A 439 14.98 1.68 11.91
CA PHE A 439 15.89 1.32 13.01
C PHE A 439 16.61 2.56 13.51
N ALA A 440 16.90 2.63 14.81
CA ALA A 440 17.77 3.66 15.37
C ALA A 440 19.25 3.44 14.97
N ASP A 441 19.51 3.30 13.67
CA ASP A 441 20.80 3.10 13.03
C ASP A 441 21.14 4.29 12.10
N ASN A 442 22.08 4.09 11.16
CA ASN A 442 22.54 5.12 10.23
C ASN A 442 21.47 5.60 9.22
N HIS A 443 20.33 4.92 9.11
CA HIS A 443 19.23 5.29 8.21
C HIS A 443 18.11 6.06 8.91
N SER A 444 18.10 6.12 10.25
CA SER A 444 17.11 6.92 10.98
C SER A 444 17.33 8.42 10.77
N LEU A 445 16.25 9.12 10.42
CA LEU A 445 16.26 10.57 10.36
C LEU A 445 16.37 11.20 11.75
N GLU A 446 15.80 10.58 12.77
CA GLU A 446 15.84 11.11 14.13
C GLU A 446 17.20 10.94 14.80
N VAL A 447 17.90 9.82 14.54
CA VAL A 447 19.30 9.66 14.95
C VAL A 447 20.16 10.71 14.27
N ALA A 448 19.99 10.91 12.96
CA ALA A 448 20.72 11.93 12.20
C ALA A 448 20.45 13.36 12.72
N ALA A 449 19.23 13.63 13.21
CA ALA A 449 18.84 14.88 13.83
C ALA A 449 19.31 15.04 15.29
N GLY A 450 19.78 13.96 15.93
CA GLY A 450 20.15 13.95 17.35
C GLY A 450 18.94 13.91 18.31
N ASN A 451 17.75 13.57 17.81
CA ASN A 451 16.52 13.50 18.61
C ASN A 451 16.45 12.23 19.44
N ILE A 452 17.02 11.12 18.94
CA ILE A 452 17.14 9.84 19.64
C ILE A 452 18.59 9.34 19.58
N PRO A 453 19.04 8.54 20.57
CA PRO A 453 20.37 7.94 20.52
C PRO A 453 20.47 6.87 19.43
N TYR A 454 21.69 6.65 18.93
CA TYR A 454 22.01 5.51 18.07
C TYR A 454 22.02 4.20 18.88
N ASP A 455 21.40 3.14 18.37
CA ASP A 455 21.43 1.81 18.96
C ASP A 455 22.61 0.99 18.44
N ASP A 456 23.68 0.93 19.24
CA ASP A 456 24.89 0.19 18.93
C ASP A 456 24.79 -1.33 19.18
N GLN A 457 23.65 -1.80 19.71
CA GLN A 457 23.42 -3.21 20.07
C GLN A 457 22.30 -3.86 19.26
N ILE A 458 21.79 -3.19 18.22
CA ILE A 458 20.72 -3.73 17.37
C ILE A 458 21.16 -5.05 16.70
N PHE A 459 20.39 -6.11 16.96
CA PHE A 459 20.53 -7.38 16.26
C PHE A 459 19.51 -7.46 15.12
N ASN A 460 19.99 -7.45 13.88
CA ASN A 460 19.16 -7.67 12.69
C ASN A 460 19.81 -8.67 11.73
N LEU A 461 18.97 -9.31 10.93
CA LEU A 461 19.34 -10.31 9.92
C LEU A 461 19.24 -9.76 8.49
N GLN A 462 18.99 -8.46 8.34
CA GLN A 462 18.88 -7.78 7.06
C GLN A 462 20.24 -7.79 6.34
N THR A 463 20.27 -8.31 5.10
CA THR A 463 21.47 -8.20 4.27
C THR A 463 21.64 -6.77 3.82
N LYS A 464 22.82 -6.16 4.02
CA LYS A 464 23.09 -4.77 3.64
C LYS A 464 23.97 -4.71 2.39
N PHE A 465 23.77 -3.71 1.52
CA PHE A 465 24.76 -3.40 0.50
C PHE A 465 25.86 -2.53 1.11
N LEU A 466 27.10 -2.89 0.85
CA LEU A 466 28.28 -2.11 1.21
C LEU A 466 28.93 -1.59 -0.06
N THR A 467 29.10 -0.27 -0.14
CA THR A 467 29.85 0.38 -1.21
C THR A 467 31.17 0.92 -0.67
N THR A 468 32.28 0.52 -1.28
CA THR A 468 33.61 1.05 -0.96
C THR A 468 33.80 2.41 -1.61
N ASN A 469 34.00 3.46 -0.80
CA ASN A 469 34.24 4.82 -1.29
C ASN A 469 35.70 5.02 -1.75
N VAL A 470 35.95 6.11 -2.48
CA VAL A 470 37.29 6.49 -3.01
C VAL A 470 38.38 6.58 -1.92
N LYS A 471 38.00 6.94 -0.68
CA LYS A 471 38.91 7.01 0.47
C LYS A 471 38.97 5.71 1.31
N GLY A 472 38.47 4.60 0.78
CA GLY A 472 38.55 3.27 1.41
C GLY A 472 37.55 3.01 2.54
N THR A 473 36.61 3.92 2.82
CA THR A 473 35.53 3.67 3.78
C THR A 473 34.39 2.93 3.10
N ASP A 474 34.00 1.78 3.65
CA ASP A 474 32.76 1.10 3.27
C ASP A 474 31.57 1.85 3.90
N ARG A 475 30.48 2.00 3.14
CA ARG A 475 29.22 2.60 3.61
C ARG A 475 28.05 1.70 3.26
N GLU A 476 27.12 1.55 4.21
CA GLU A 476 25.82 0.91 3.96
C GLU A 476 25.01 1.74 2.96
N MET A 477 24.52 1.10 1.91
CA MET A 477 23.67 1.69 0.87
C MET A 477 22.40 0.87 0.70
N TYR A 478 21.32 1.54 0.28
CA TYR A 478 20.03 0.91 0.01
C TYR A 478 19.84 0.52 -1.47
N LEU A 479 20.73 0.96 -2.37
CA LEU A 479 20.77 0.52 -3.76
C LEU A 479 22.19 0.10 -4.17
N PRO A 480 22.34 -0.98 -4.96
CA PRO A 480 23.63 -1.42 -5.47
C PRO A 480 23.99 -0.69 -6.78
N VAL A 481 23.82 0.63 -6.80
CA VAL A 481 24.18 1.45 -7.97
C VAL A 481 25.57 2.03 -7.81
N ASN A 482 26.33 2.04 -8.90
CA ASN A 482 27.57 2.81 -8.95
C ASN A 482 27.19 4.29 -8.91
N PHE A 483 27.56 4.98 -7.83
CA PHE A 483 27.52 6.43 -7.82
C PHE A 483 28.64 6.93 -8.74
N ASP A 484 28.27 7.69 -9.78
CA ASP A 484 29.27 8.40 -10.59
C ASP A 484 29.97 9.43 -9.70
N ILE A 485 31.26 9.61 -9.95
CA ILE A 485 32.10 10.61 -9.26
C ILE A 485 31.75 12.02 -9.79
N ASP A 486 31.08 12.10 -10.95
CA ASP A 486 30.62 13.31 -11.60
C ASP A 486 29.16 13.67 -11.23
N GLN A 487 28.82 14.96 -11.24
CA GLN A 487 27.53 15.50 -10.76
C GLN A 487 26.31 15.14 -11.64
N ARG A 488 26.51 14.41 -12.74
CA ARG A 488 25.45 13.96 -13.65
C ARG A 488 25.48 12.42 -13.71
N PRO A 489 24.51 11.72 -13.10
CA PRO A 489 24.50 10.26 -13.12
C PRO A 489 24.31 9.77 -14.56
N LEU A 490 25.37 9.24 -15.18
CA LEU A 490 25.27 8.55 -16.45
C LEU A 490 25.24 7.05 -16.16
N LEU A 491 24.05 6.44 -16.24
CA LEU A 491 23.90 4.99 -16.15
C LEU A 491 24.59 4.34 -17.36
N ARG A 492 25.82 3.85 -17.17
CA ARG A 492 26.55 3.07 -18.17
C ARG A 492 26.44 1.59 -17.85
N GLU A 493 26.35 0.76 -18.90
CA GLU A 493 26.54 -0.67 -18.76
C GLU A 493 27.93 -0.96 -18.20
N SER A 494 28.04 -2.02 -17.40
CA SER A 494 29.31 -2.34 -16.74
C SER A 494 30.39 -2.69 -17.77
N ASN A 495 31.55 -2.02 -17.68
CA ASN A 495 32.72 -2.31 -18.52
C ASN A 495 33.53 -3.52 -18.01
N VAL A 496 33.07 -4.19 -16.95
CA VAL A 496 33.65 -5.44 -16.43
C VAL A 496 32.61 -6.55 -16.51
N PRO A 497 33.03 -7.82 -16.66
CA PRO A 497 32.10 -8.95 -16.81
C PRO A 497 31.43 -9.30 -15.47
N THR A 498 30.52 -8.46 -15.01
CA THR A 498 29.75 -8.63 -13.75
C THR A 498 28.95 -9.92 -13.71
N THR A 499 28.53 -10.45 -14.87
CA THR A 499 27.90 -11.75 -14.99
C THR A 499 28.82 -12.92 -14.60
N VAL A 500 30.14 -12.76 -14.76
CA VAL A 500 31.16 -13.75 -14.34
C VAL A 500 31.61 -13.49 -12.91
N LEU A 501 31.75 -12.21 -12.53
CA LEU A 501 32.18 -11.81 -11.17
C LEU A 501 31.07 -11.92 -10.12
N ASN A 502 29.81 -12.04 -10.55
CA ASN A 502 28.61 -12.14 -9.72
C ASN A 502 28.33 -10.90 -8.82
N HIS A 503 29.10 -9.81 -8.99
CA HIS A 503 28.87 -8.48 -8.41
C HIS A 503 29.67 -7.37 -9.15
N PRO A 504 29.29 -6.08 -9.04
CA PRO A 504 30.08 -4.95 -9.52
C PRO A 504 31.33 -4.69 -8.65
N PRO A 505 32.41 -4.11 -9.21
CA PRO A 505 33.53 -3.62 -8.40
C PRO A 505 33.05 -2.67 -7.31
N PHE A 506 33.66 -2.75 -6.12
CA PHE A 506 33.36 -1.90 -4.95
C PHE A 506 31.98 -2.08 -4.31
N VAL A 507 31.10 -2.92 -4.85
CA VAL A 507 29.82 -3.27 -4.23
C VAL A 507 29.91 -4.68 -3.66
N ARG A 508 29.58 -4.84 -2.38
CA ARG A 508 29.53 -6.13 -1.68
C ARG A 508 28.21 -6.26 -0.93
N MET A 509 27.79 -7.49 -0.68
CA MET A 509 26.66 -7.78 0.18
C MET A 509 27.17 -8.31 1.52
N GLU A 510 26.78 -7.64 2.60
CA GLU A 510 27.00 -8.14 3.95
C GLU A 510 25.83 -9.05 4.34
N GLY A 511 25.99 -10.35 4.07
CA GLY A 511 24.99 -11.35 4.42
C GLY A 511 24.85 -11.49 5.94
N ARG A 512 23.68 -11.12 6.48
CA ARG A 512 23.37 -11.26 7.92
C ARG A 512 22.39 -12.41 8.23
N SER A 513 21.89 -13.10 7.21
CA SER A 513 20.98 -14.23 7.35
C SER A 513 21.60 -15.44 8.05
N ILE A 514 20.78 -16.29 8.63
CA ILE A 514 21.16 -17.56 9.27
C ILE A 514 20.92 -18.70 8.25
N PRO A 515 21.93 -19.52 7.91
CA PRO A 515 21.74 -20.64 6.97
C PRO A 515 20.77 -21.70 7.52
N PRO A 516 20.27 -22.65 6.69
CA PRO A 516 19.43 -23.76 7.15
C PRO A 516 20.02 -24.45 8.37
N LEU A 517 19.20 -24.66 9.41
CA LEU A 517 19.60 -25.29 10.69
C LEU A 517 20.73 -24.57 11.46
N GLY A 518 21.10 -23.36 11.04
CA GLY A 518 22.14 -22.53 11.66
C GLY A 518 21.64 -21.72 12.86
N HIS A 519 22.56 -21.01 13.52
CA HIS A 519 22.19 -20.08 14.59
C HIS A 519 23.16 -18.88 14.68
N ARG A 520 22.71 -17.80 15.32
CA ARG A 520 23.52 -16.64 15.72
C ARG A 520 23.19 -16.23 17.15
N PHE A 521 24.14 -15.57 17.83
CA PHE A 521 23.92 -15.00 19.16
C PHE A 521 23.69 -13.50 19.05
N ALA A 522 22.55 -13.02 19.55
CA ALA A 522 22.31 -11.61 19.82
C ALA A 522 22.83 -11.28 21.22
N LYS A 523 23.75 -10.32 21.34
CA LYS A 523 24.48 -10.04 22.59
C LYS A 523 24.13 -8.63 23.07
N TYR A 524 23.91 -8.48 24.36
CA TYR A 524 23.49 -7.23 24.98
C TYR A 524 24.23 -6.96 26.28
N LYS A 525 24.36 -5.67 26.59
CA LYS A 525 24.94 -5.13 27.79
C LYS A 525 24.14 -3.91 28.24
N VAL A 526 23.59 -4.00 29.44
CA VAL A 526 22.91 -2.90 30.13
C VAL A 526 23.91 -2.23 31.08
N PRO A 527 24.08 -0.90 30.99
CA PRO A 527 24.96 -0.17 31.89
C PRO A 527 24.57 -0.31 33.38
N ALA A 528 25.58 -0.45 34.25
CA ALA A 528 25.43 -0.53 35.71
C ALA A 528 24.57 0.59 36.32
N LYS A 529 24.67 1.81 35.76
CA LYS A 529 23.91 2.99 36.19
C LYS A 529 22.39 2.85 36.08
N LEU A 530 21.89 1.82 35.39
CA LEU A 530 20.46 1.53 35.24
C LEU A 530 20.00 0.43 36.21
N ILE A 531 20.91 -0.33 36.82
CA ILE A 531 20.63 -1.43 37.76
C ILE A 531 20.88 -0.94 39.19
N THR A 532 20.10 0.03 39.65
CA THR A 532 20.37 0.77 40.91
C THR A 532 19.47 0.39 42.07
N ARG A 533 18.48 -0.49 41.86
CA ARG A 533 17.50 -0.86 42.88
C ARG A 533 17.47 -2.38 43.07
N PRO A 534 17.41 -2.89 44.30
CA PRO A 534 17.16 -4.30 44.52
C PRO A 534 15.70 -4.63 44.16
N GLY A 535 15.48 -5.87 43.74
CA GLY A 535 14.16 -6.42 43.44
C GLY A 535 14.09 -7.14 42.12
N LYS A 536 12.85 -7.37 41.69
CA LYS A 536 12.52 -8.19 40.53
C LYS A 536 12.55 -7.39 39.24
N TYR A 537 13.51 -7.67 38.38
CA TYR A 537 13.60 -7.11 37.03
C TYR A 537 12.91 -8.03 36.03
N LYS A 538 12.44 -7.46 34.92
CA LYS A 538 11.80 -8.20 33.83
C LYS A 538 12.45 -7.87 32.50
N LEU A 539 13.03 -8.88 31.85
CA LEU A 539 13.57 -8.78 30.50
C LEU A 539 12.52 -9.28 29.52
N SER A 540 12.02 -8.40 28.65
CA SER A 540 11.05 -8.74 27.60
C SER A 540 11.74 -8.77 26.24
N VAL A 541 11.42 -9.78 25.43
CA VAL A 541 12.03 -10.00 24.11
C VAL A 541 10.97 -10.39 23.10
N ARG A 542 11.16 -9.94 21.87
CA ARG A 542 10.44 -10.39 20.68
C ARG A 542 11.34 -10.26 19.46
N MET A 543 11.13 -11.11 18.46
CA MET A 543 11.58 -10.81 17.10
C MET A 543 10.48 -10.05 16.36
N ARG A 544 10.90 -9.19 15.43
CA ARG A 544 9.99 -8.41 14.59
C ARG A 544 10.35 -8.63 13.13
N SER A 545 9.34 -8.60 12.27
CA SER A 545 9.49 -8.77 10.83
C SER A 545 8.72 -7.69 10.06
N ARG A 546 9.38 -7.11 9.06
CA ARG A 546 8.80 -6.17 8.10
C ARG A 546 9.31 -6.47 6.69
N ALA A 547 8.45 -6.30 5.69
CA ALA A 547 8.78 -6.62 4.30
C ALA A 547 9.83 -5.67 3.73
N GLU A 548 9.70 -4.38 3.99
CA GLU A 548 10.52 -3.32 3.43
C GLU A 548 10.92 -2.28 4.50
N PRO A 549 12.17 -1.78 4.50
CA PRO A 549 12.55 -0.65 5.34
C PRO A 549 11.81 0.64 4.98
N ILE A 550 11.53 1.51 5.96
CA ILE A 550 10.77 2.74 5.71
C ILE A 550 11.61 3.78 4.96
N TYR A 551 12.91 3.86 5.23
CA TYR A 551 13.82 4.68 4.42
C TYR A 551 13.79 4.29 2.93
N PHE A 552 13.60 3.01 2.61
CA PHE A 552 13.54 2.54 1.23
C PHE A 552 12.19 2.88 0.60
N MET A 553 11.09 2.69 1.34
CA MET A 553 9.75 3.12 0.94
C MET A 553 9.72 4.61 0.56
N ARG A 554 10.29 5.46 1.41
CA ARG A 554 10.44 6.90 1.14
C ARG A 554 11.25 7.17 -0.12
N PHE A 555 12.36 6.45 -0.30
CA PHE A 555 13.22 6.59 -1.46
C PHE A 555 12.49 6.28 -2.79
N VAL A 556 11.63 5.26 -2.82
CA VAL A 556 10.86 4.89 -4.03
C VAL A 556 9.59 5.73 -4.22
N GLY A 557 9.38 6.77 -3.40
CA GLY A 557 8.22 7.64 -3.49
C GLY A 557 6.93 7.00 -2.98
N ALA A 558 7.01 6.08 -2.03
CA ALA A 558 5.84 5.55 -1.34
C ALA A 558 5.06 6.70 -0.67
N THR A 559 3.76 6.54 -0.57
CA THR A 559 2.91 7.54 0.10
C THR A 559 3.02 7.38 1.64
N PRO A 560 2.71 8.43 2.42
CA PRO A 560 2.63 8.32 3.87
C PRO A 560 1.67 7.21 4.36
N GLU A 561 0.58 6.94 3.63
CA GLU A 561 -0.33 5.84 3.95
C GLU A 561 0.32 4.46 3.71
N MET A 562 1.12 4.31 2.65
CA MET A 562 1.87 3.08 2.41
C MET A 562 2.92 2.84 3.50
N GLU A 563 3.64 3.87 3.92
CA GLU A 563 4.61 3.79 5.04
C GLU A 563 3.92 3.43 6.35
N LYS A 564 2.80 4.09 6.65
CA LYS A 564 1.98 3.79 7.84
C LYS A 564 1.46 2.35 7.81
N SER A 565 0.89 1.92 6.70
CA SER A 565 0.42 0.54 6.51
C SER A 565 1.57 -0.47 6.68
N MET A 566 2.75 -0.19 6.12
CA MET A 566 3.95 -1.00 6.33
C MET A 566 4.27 -1.13 7.83
N ASN A 567 4.26 -0.04 8.60
CA ASN A 567 4.56 -0.11 10.04
C ASN A 567 3.49 -0.84 10.86
N GLU A 568 2.20 -0.68 10.55
CA GLU A 568 1.10 -1.31 11.28
C GLU A 568 1.07 -2.84 11.12
N TRP A 569 1.51 -3.34 9.97
CA TRP A 569 1.52 -4.76 9.64
C TRP A 569 2.83 -5.47 9.97
N MET A 570 3.71 -4.78 10.70
CA MET A 570 4.88 -5.37 11.32
C MET A 570 4.47 -6.53 12.23
N LEU A 571 5.17 -7.65 12.07
CA LEU A 571 4.81 -8.89 12.74
C LEU A 571 5.76 -9.14 13.91
N ASP A 572 5.21 -9.28 15.11
CA ASP A 572 5.94 -9.73 16.28
C ASP A 572 5.90 -11.27 16.38
N ILE A 573 7.06 -11.89 16.62
CA ILE A 573 7.33 -13.33 16.57
C ILE A 573 8.08 -13.71 17.84
N HIS A 574 7.73 -14.85 18.47
CA HIS A 574 8.34 -15.33 19.72
C HIS A 574 8.35 -14.31 20.88
N PRO A 575 7.24 -13.61 21.21
CA PRO A 575 7.23 -12.69 22.34
C PRO A 575 7.25 -13.46 23.67
N TYR A 576 8.21 -13.16 24.55
CA TYR A 576 8.20 -13.66 25.93
C TYR A 576 8.98 -12.74 26.88
N SER A 577 8.83 -12.99 28.19
CA SER A 577 9.58 -12.29 29.21
C SER A 577 10.18 -13.26 30.21
N VAL A 578 11.34 -12.89 30.75
CA VAL A 578 12.01 -13.60 31.84
C VAL A 578 12.24 -12.64 32.99
N GLU A 579 11.82 -13.07 34.17
CA GLU A 579 11.99 -12.30 35.40
C GLU A 579 13.18 -12.85 36.20
N PHE A 580 13.92 -11.95 36.83
CA PHE A 580 15.07 -12.30 37.65
C PHE A 580 15.24 -11.31 38.81
N GLU A 581 15.79 -11.78 39.91
CA GLU A 581 16.04 -10.97 41.10
C GLU A 581 17.44 -10.34 41.04
N VAL A 582 17.53 -9.07 41.39
CA VAL A 582 18.79 -8.36 41.64
C VAL A 582 18.82 -8.03 43.13
N LYS A 583 19.86 -8.49 43.82
CA LYS A 583 20.07 -8.26 45.25
C LYS A 583 21.13 -7.20 45.51
#